data_AF-A0A850TLE4-F1
#
_entry.id   AF-A0A850TLE4-F1
#
_cell.length_a   1.000
_cell.length_b   1.000
_cell.length_c   1.000
_cell.angle_alpha   90.00
_cell.angle_beta   90.00
_cell.angle_gamma   90.00
#
_symmetry.space_group_name_H-M   'P 1'
#
loop_
_entity.id
_entity.type
_entity.pdbx_description
1 polymer ?
#
loop_
_entity_poly.entity_id
_entity_poly.type
_entity_poly.pdbx_seq_one_letter_code
_entity_poly.pdbx_strand_id
1 'polypeptide(L)'
;LPGAGTRYQQAKRVLHAAVPDRLHAREKETGIIRQFLRDHVCGRRPGSLYISGAPGTGKTACVSRILLDCKDELTGSKTIVLNCMSLSSPQGVFPAVAQQLGLPAAAGREGVRRLEKQLTARGPMVLLVLDELDQLESKGQDVLYTLFEWPWLPGSRLVLVG
;
A
#
# COMPACT_ATOMS: atom_id res chain seq x y z
N LEU A 1 38.25 31.13 1.61
CA LEU A 1 37.98 29.67 1.55
C LEU A 1 36.47 29.41 1.49
N PRO A 2 35.81 29.46 0.31
CA PRO A 2 34.38 29.19 0.20
C PRO A 2 34.14 27.85 -0.49
N GLY A 3 33.69 26.81 0.23
CA GLY A 3 33.45 25.50 -0.38
C GLY A 3 32.76 24.43 0.48
N ALA A 4 32.47 24.72 1.75
CA ALA A 4 31.88 23.73 2.67
C ALA A 4 30.33 23.76 2.70
N GLY A 5 29.69 24.89 2.39
CA GLY A 5 28.23 25.05 2.51
C GLY A 5 27.41 24.38 1.39
N THR A 6 27.99 24.24 0.20
CA THR A 6 27.28 23.73 -0.99
C THR A 6 27.10 22.22 -0.99
N ARG A 7 28.08 21.45 -0.46
CA ARG A 7 27.99 19.99 -0.38
C ARG A 7 26.96 19.52 0.65
N TYR A 8 26.84 20.22 1.78
CA TYR A 8 25.85 19.89 2.82
C TYR A 8 24.42 20.14 2.33
N GLN A 9 24.20 21.23 1.59
CA GLN A 9 22.90 21.55 1.00
C GLN A 9 22.53 20.63 -0.16
N GLN A 10 23.50 20.18 -0.96
CA GLN A 10 23.29 19.16 -1.99
C GLN A 10 23.00 17.78 -1.39
N ALA A 11 23.74 17.35 -0.36
CA ALA A 11 23.46 16.11 0.37
C ALA A 11 22.08 16.15 1.03
N LYS A 12 21.70 17.28 1.64
CA LYS A 12 20.36 17.48 2.21
C LYS A 12 19.25 17.39 1.16
N ARG A 13 19.45 17.90 -0.06
CA ARG A 13 18.48 17.77 -1.16
C ARG A 13 18.35 16.34 -1.70
N VAL A 14 19.44 15.59 -1.77
CA VAL A 14 19.42 14.16 -2.15
C VAL A 14 18.69 13.32 -1.10
N LEU A 15 18.88 13.64 0.19
CA LEU A 15 18.24 12.93 1.31
C LEU A 15 16.73 13.22 1.45
N HIS A 16 16.25 14.39 1.02
CA HIS A 16 14.84 14.76 1.18
C HIS A 16 13.91 14.23 0.06
N ALA A 17 14.43 13.65 -1.02
CA ALA A 17 13.61 13.24 -2.17
C ALA A 17 13.85 11.80 -2.65
N ALA A 18 14.87 11.09 -2.15
CA ALA A 18 15.22 9.79 -2.68
C ALA A 18 14.49 8.67 -1.93
N VAL A 19 13.55 8.00 -2.60
CA VAL A 19 13.45 6.54 -2.45
C VAL A 19 14.86 6.02 -2.74
N PRO A 20 15.57 5.38 -1.80
CA PRO A 20 16.95 4.98 -2.02
C PRO A 20 17.05 4.08 -3.25
N ASP A 21 18.02 4.34 -4.14
CA ASP A 21 18.24 3.51 -5.34
C ASP A 21 18.57 2.05 -5.01
N ARG A 22 19.12 1.82 -3.81
CA ARG A 22 19.36 0.51 -3.23
C ARG A 22 19.15 0.56 -1.72
N LEU A 23 18.28 -0.29 -1.22
CA LEU A 23 18.18 -0.58 0.21
C LEU A 23 19.22 -1.64 0.56
N HIS A 24 20.49 -1.22 0.66
CA HIS A 24 21.54 -2.09 1.20
C HIS A 24 21.12 -2.55 2.61
N ALA A 25 21.16 -3.85 2.87
CA ALA A 25 20.72 -4.54 4.09
C ALA A 25 19.21 -4.88 4.25
N ARG A 26 18.40 -4.88 3.19
CA ARG A 26 17.00 -5.41 3.22
C ARG A 26 16.69 -6.45 2.14
N GLU A 27 17.71 -7.08 1.57
CA GLU A 27 17.58 -8.00 0.43
C GLU A 27 16.63 -9.18 0.73
N LYS A 28 16.65 -9.69 1.96
CA LYS A 28 15.77 -10.78 2.39
C LYS A 28 14.31 -10.32 2.43
N GLU A 29 14.02 -9.20 3.08
CA GLU A 29 12.68 -8.62 3.16
C GLU A 29 12.16 -8.24 1.78
N THR A 30 13.01 -7.65 0.94
CA THR A 30 12.70 -7.35 -0.46
C THR A 30 12.34 -8.61 -1.23
N GLY A 31 13.11 -9.68 -1.06
CA GLY A 31 12.83 -10.98 -1.68
C GLY A 31 11.46 -11.54 -1.26
N ILE A 32 11.13 -11.47 0.03
CA ILE A 32 9.84 -11.93 0.57
C ILE A 32 8.68 -11.14 -0.03
N ILE A 33 8.75 -9.80 -0.03
CA ILE A 33 7.67 -8.96 -0.56
C ILE A 33 7.53 -9.18 -2.06
N ARG A 34 8.63 -9.25 -2.82
CA ARG A 34 8.58 -9.50 -4.27
C ARG A 34 7.95 -10.86 -4.59
N GLN A 35 8.35 -11.90 -3.85
CA GLN A 35 7.77 -13.23 -4.04
C GLN A 35 6.27 -13.23 -3.73
N PHE A 36 5.86 -12.60 -2.63
CA PHE A 36 4.45 -12.44 -2.28
C PHE A 36 3.65 -11.75 -3.40
N LEU A 37 4.16 -10.63 -3.93
CA LEU A 37 3.50 -9.90 -5.01
C LEU A 37 3.36 -10.75 -6.29
N ARG A 38 4.39 -11.50 -6.68
CA ARG A 38 4.29 -12.43 -7.83
C ARG A 38 3.25 -13.51 -7.60
N ASP A 39 3.32 -14.16 -6.45
CA ASP A 39 2.47 -15.29 -6.10
C ASP A 39 0.98 -14.94 -6.04
N HIS A 40 0.66 -13.70 -5.69
CA HIS A 40 -0.70 -13.23 -5.45
C HIS A 40 -1.21 -12.34 -6.60
N VAL A 41 -0.46 -11.32 -7.00
CA VAL A 41 -0.88 -10.42 -8.08
C VAL A 41 -0.78 -11.11 -9.44
N CYS A 42 0.39 -11.65 -9.80
CA CYS A 42 0.57 -12.35 -11.08
C CYS A 42 -0.15 -13.71 -11.08
N GLY A 43 -0.12 -14.42 -9.94
CA GLY A 43 -0.85 -15.67 -9.74
C GLY A 43 -2.37 -15.52 -9.63
N ARG A 44 -2.90 -14.30 -9.65
CA ARG A 44 -4.33 -13.97 -9.50
C ARG A 44 -4.99 -14.60 -8.27
N ARG A 45 -4.27 -14.61 -7.15
CA ARG A 45 -4.76 -15.11 -5.86
C ARG A 45 -4.90 -13.94 -4.88
N PRO A 46 -6.05 -13.76 -4.23
CA PRO A 46 -6.16 -12.76 -3.19
C PRO A 46 -5.31 -13.16 -1.98
N GLY A 47 -4.91 -12.17 -1.19
CA GLY A 47 -4.12 -12.41 0.02
C GLY A 47 -3.78 -11.13 0.76
N SER A 48 -3.22 -11.28 1.96
CA SER A 48 -2.77 -10.17 2.78
C SER A 48 -1.32 -10.36 3.23
N LEU A 49 -0.58 -9.27 3.30
CA LEU A 49 0.77 -9.20 3.87
C LEU A 49 0.81 -8.03 4.85
N TYR A 50 1.32 -8.30 6.06
CA TYR A 50 1.54 -7.29 7.09
C TYR A 50 3.03 -7.08 7.33
N ILE A 51 3.48 -5.83 7.27
CA ILE A 51 4.89 -5.43 7.37
C ILE A 51 5.05 -4.51 8.59
N SER A 52 5.54 -5.08 9.68
CA SER A 52 5.80 -4.36 10.92
C SER A 52 7.29 -4.03 11.12
N GLY A 53 7.55 -3.07 12.01
CA GLY A 53 8.90 -2.68 12.41
C GLY A 53 8.91 -1.29 13.02
N ALA A 54 9.97 -0.97 13.78
CA ALA A 54 10.09 0.31 14.45
C ALA A 54 10.00 1.50 13.46
N PRO A 55 9.52 2.69 13.91
CA PRO A 55 9.53 3.89 13.09
C PRO A 55 10.94 4.21 12.57
N GLY A 56 11.04 4.75 11.36
CA GLY A 56 12.33 5.08 10.74
C GLY A 56 13.13 3.90 10.16
N THR A 57 12.60 2.67 10.19
CA THR A 57 13.28 1.46 9.65
C THR A 57 13.19 1.31 8.12
N GLY A 58 12.59 2.28 7.42
CA GLY A 58 12.55 2.32 5.95
C GLY A 58 11.49 1.44 5.28
N LYS A 59 10.45 0.99 6.01
CA LYS A 59 9.37 0.13 5.48
C LYS A 59 8.70 0.72 4.24
N THR A 60 8.20 1.96 4.34
CA THR A 60 7.57 2.69 3.25
C THR A 60 8.50 2.78 2.03
N ALA A 61 9.75 3.19 2.24
CA ALA A 61 10.74 3.28 1.17
C ALA A 61 11.01 1.92 0.50
N CYS A 62 11.01 0.84 1.27
CA CYS A 62 11.14 -0.54 0.78
C CYS A 62 9.98 -0.94 -0.11
N VAL A 63 8.74 -0.80 0.38
CA VAL A 63 7.56 -1.15 -0.41
C VAL A 63 7.48 -0.29 -1.66
N SER A 64 7.66 1.03 -1.56
CA SER A 64 7.66 1.93 -2.74
C SER A 64 8.70 1.54 -3.78
N ARG A 65 9.93 1.20 -3.35
CA ARG A 65 10.98 0.76 -4.28
C ARG A 65 10.61 -0.55 -4.99
N ILE A 66 10.05 -1.51 -4.26
CA ILE A 66 9.64 -2.80 -4.82
C ILE A 66 8.50 -2.62 -5.83
N LEU A 67 7.53 -1.76 -5.55
CA LEU A 67 6.46 -1.44 -6.50
C LEU A 67 7.01 -0.81 -7.79
N LEU A 68 8.05 0.04 -7.69
CA LEU A 68 8.74 0.60 -8.85
C LEU A 68 9.51 -0.47 -9.63
N ASP A 69 10.28 -1.31 -8.94
CA ASP A 69 11.06 -2.38 -9.56
C ASP A 69 10.16 -3.45 -10.23
N CYS A 70 8.99 -3.72 -9.66
CA CYS A 70 8.02 -4.70 -10.18
C CYS A 70 6.94 -4.07 -11.09
N LYS A 71 7.08 -2.80 -11.49
CA LYS A 71 6.02 -2.07 -12.21
C LYS A 71 5.53 -2.80 -13.46
N ASP A 72 6.45 -3.38 -14.24
CA ASP A 72 6.10 -4.12 -15.46
C ASP A 72 5.31 -5.40 -15.14
N GLU A 73 5.69 -6.13 -14.08
CA GLU A 73 4.98 -7.32 -13.60
C GLU A 73 3.58 -6.99 -13.06
N LEU A 74 3.41 -5.78 -12.51
CA LEU A 74 2.16 -5.29 -11.91
C LEU A 74 1.24 -4.58 -12.92
N THR A 75 1.67 -4.36 -14.17
CA THR A 75 0.93 -3.56 -15.17
C THR A 75 -0.48 -4.10 -15.47
N GLY A 76 -0.70 -5.42 -15.33
CA GLY A 76 -2.02 -6.05 -15.48
C GLY A 76 -2.95 -5.91 -14.25
N SER A 77 -2.51 -5.22 -13.20
CA SER A 77 -3.24 -5.00 -11.95
C SER A 77 -3.55 -3.53 -11.71
N LYS A 78 -4.55 -3.25 -10.89
CA LYS A 78 -4.84 -1.91 -10.38
C LYS A 78 -4.12 -1.74 -9.05
N THR A 79 -2.99 -1.04 -9.05
CA THR A 79 -2.26 -0.70 -7.83
C THR A 79 -2.79 0.60 -7.22
N ILE A 80 -3.04 0.57 -5.92
CA ILE A 80 -3.49 1.70 -5.10
C ILE A 80 -2.56 1.77 -3.90
N VAL A 81 -1.96 2.94 -3.68
CA VAL A 81 -1.10 3.21 -2.51
C VAL A 81 -1.73 4.37 -1.75
N LEU A 82 -2.03 4.16 -0.46
CA LEU A 82 -2.59 5.17 0.41
C LEU A 82 -1.74 5.28 1.67
N ASN A 83 -1.41 6.50 2.06
CA ASN A 83 -0.86 6.78 3.39
C ASN A 83 -2.01 7.10 4.34
N CYS A 84 -2.21 6.26 5.35
CA CYS A 84 -3.33 6.40 6.28
C CYS A 84 -3.20 7.62 7.21
N MET A 85 -2.00 8.19 7.40
CA MET A 85 -1.81 9.47 8.11
C MET A 85 -2.50 10.65 7.42
N SER A 86 -2.75 10.58 6.10
CA SER A 86 -3.42 11.68 5.38
C SER A 86 -4.95 11.64 5.53
N LEU A 87 -5.51 10.65 6.22
CA LEU A 87 -6.94 10.50 6.42
C LEU A 87 -7.40 11.30 7.63
N SER A 88 -8.56 11.95 7.52
CA SER A 88 -9.15 12.71 8.64
C SER A 88 -9.76 11.82 9.72
N SER A 89 -10.00 10.55 9.41
CA SER A 89 -10.49 9.52 10.35
C SER A 89 -10.21 8.12 9.79
N PRO A 90 -10.18 7.07 10.63
CA PRO A 90 -10.02 5.68 10.17
C PRO A 90 -11.05 5.28 9.11
N GLN A 91 -12.30 5.70 9.26
CA GLN A 91 -13.40 5.44 8.31
C GLN A 91 -13.17 6.10 6.94
N GLY A 92 -12.31 7.12 6.88
CA GLY A 92 -11.93 7.80 5.64
C GLY A 92 -11.18 6.93 4.63
N VAL A 93 -10.69 5.76 5.05
CA VAL A 93 -10.01 4.82 4.13
C VAL A 93 -10.97 4.32 3.04
N PHE A 94 -12.22 4.05 3.36
CA PHE A 94 -13.20 3.51 2.42
C PHE A 94 -13.49 4.48 1.25
N PRO A 95 -13.88 5.75 1.48
CA PRO A 95 -14.06 6.69 0.39
C PRO A 95 -12.76 6.97 -0.37
N ALA A 96 -11.59 6.96 0.30
CA ALA A 96 -10.30 7.13 -0.38
C ALA A 96 -10.01 5.98 -1.36
N VAL A 97 -10.23 4.72 -0.96
CA VAL A 97 -10.10 3.56 -1.86
C VAL A 97 -11.13 3.60 -2.98
N ALA A 98 -12.38 3.97 -2.68
CA ALA A 98 -13.46 4.07 -3.68
C ALA A 98 -13.11 5.08 -4.78
N GLN A 99 -12.57 6.23 -4.40
CA GLN A 99 -12.11 7.25 -5.34
C GLN A 99 -11.00 6.72 -6.26
N GLN A 100 -10.02 5.99 -5.72
CA GLN A 100 -8.93 5.40 -6.50
C GLN A 100 -9.40 4.30 -7.48
N LEU A 101 -10.52 3.64 -7.15
CA LEU A 101 -11.22 2.69 -8.02
C LEU A 101 -12.20 3.33 -9.00
N GLY A 102 -12.37 4.66 -8.98
CA GLY A 102 -13.30 5.39 -9.85
C GLY A 102 -14.78 5.15 -9.49
N LEU A 103 -15.07 4.78 -8.25
CA LEU A 103 -16.43 4.57 -7.78
C LEU A 103 -17.08 5.90 -7.35
N PRO A 104 -18.40 6.07 -7.56
CA PRO A 104 -19.13 7.22 -7.04
C PRO A 104 -19.05 7.30 -5.51
N ALA A 105 -19.02 8.54 -4.99
CA ALA A 105 -19.02 8.78 -3.56
C ALA A 105 -20.23 8.10 -2.89
N ALA A 106 -19.94 7.33 -1.84
CA ALA A 106 -20.93 6.70 -0.99
C ALA A 106 -20.36 6.63 0.43
N ALA A 107 -21.20 6.87 1.42
CA ALA A 107 -20.79 6.93 2.83
C ALA A 107 -21.28 5.71 3.61
N GLY A 108 -20.61 5.44 4.74
CA GLY A 108 -20.97 4.38 5.66
C GLY A 108 -21.03 2.99 5.01
N ARG A 109 -21.97 2.16 5.47
CA ARG A 109 -22.09 0.76 5.05
C ARG A 109 -22.34 0.58 3.55
N GLU A 110 -23.04 1.52 2.91
CA GLU A 110 -23.28 1.45 1.46
C GLU A 110 -21.99 1.63 0.67
N GLY A 111 -21.09 2.52 1.10
CA GLY A 111 -19.77 2.68 0.50
C GLY A 111 -18.93 1.40 0.61
N VAL A 112 -18.92 0.78 1.79
CA VAL A 112 -18.22 -0.50 2.02
C VAL A 112 -18.78 -1.61 1.14
N ARG A 113 -20.10 -1.78 1.06
CA ARG A 113 -20.74 -2.79 0.20
C ARG A 113 -20.42 -2.59 -1.28
N ARG A 114 -20.32 -1.34 -1.75
CA ARG A 114 -19.92 -1.05 -3.14
C ARG A 114 -18.48 -1.46 -3.41
N LEU A 115 -17.58 -1.22 -2.46
CA LEU A 115 -16.19 -1.67 -2.54
C LEU A 115 -16.11 -3.19 -2.61
N GLU A 116 -16.79 -3.91 -1.71
CA GLU A 116 -16.83 -5.37 -1.71
C GLU A 116 -17.33 -5.91 -3.06
N LYS A 117 -18.43 -5.36 -3.60
CA LYS A 117 -18.93 -5.73 -4.93
C LYS A 117 -17.90 -5.47 -6.02
N GLN A 118 -17.21 -4.33 -5.99
CA GLN A 118 -16.20 -3.99 -7.00
C GLN A 118 -14.95 -4.89 -6.91
N LEU A 119 -14.58 -5.30 -5.69
CA LEU A 119 -13.43 -6.17 -5.43
C LEU A 119 -13.73 -7.65 -5.72
N THR A 120 -14.99 -8.05 -5.76
CA THR A 120 -15.43 -9.42 -6.09
C THR A 120 -15.97 -9.55 -7.53
N ALA A 121 -16.18 -8.44 -8.23
CA ALA A 121 -16.53 -8.43 -9.64
C ALA A 121 -15.35 -8.88 -10.53
N ARG A 122 -15.66 -9.41 -11.71
CA ARG A 122 -14.64 -9.78 -12.71
C ARG A 122 -13.80 -8.55 -13.09
N GLY A 123 -12.48 -8.71 -13.10
CA GLY A 123 -11.55 -7.63 -13.43
C GLY A 123 -10.08 -7.99 -13.23
N PRO A 124 -9.17 -7.03 -13.38
CA PRO A 124 -7.75 -7.19 -13.02
C PRO A 124 -7.57 -7.41 -11.51
N MET A 125 -6.42 -7.89 -11.04
CA MET A 125 -6.16 -7.87 -9.59
C MET A 125 -6.11 -6.43 -9.06
N VAL A 126 -6.50 -6.21 -7.80
CA VAL A 126 -6.32 -4.93 -7.10
C VAL A 126 -5.25 -5.12 -6.04
N LEU A 127 -4.15 -4.39 -6.15
CA LEU A 127 -3.11 -4.33 -5.13
C LEU A 127 -3.33 -3.07 -4.30
N LEU A 128 -3.78 -3.23 -3.06
CA LEU A 128 -3.98 -2.14 -2.11
C LEU A 128 -2.84 -2.12 -1.10
N VAL A 129 -2.07 -1.04 -1.10
CA VAL A 129 -1.01 -0.79 -0.14
C VAL A 129 -1.45 0.32 0.81
N LEU A 130 -1.54 0.00 2.09
CA LEU A 130 -1.90 0.92 3.17
C LEU A 130 -0.65 1.18 4.02
N ASP A 131 -0.07 2.37 3.87
CA ASP A 131 1.07 2.81 4.66
C ASP A 131 0.59 3.47 5.96
N GLU A 132 1.36 3.31 7.05
CA GLU A 132 0.97 3.74 8.40
C GLU A 132 -0.42 3.20 8.81
N LEU A 133 -0.62 1.88 8.64
CA LEU A 133 -1.87 1.18 8.90
C LEU A 133 -2.37 1.31 10.36
N ASP A 134 -1.46 1.56 11.29
CA ASP A 134 -1.75 1.84 12.70
C ASP A 134 -2.67 3.05 12.89
N GLN A 135 -2.69 4.00 11.95
CA GLN A 135 -3.64 5.13 11.94
C GLN A 135 -5.10 4.71 11.78
N LEU A 136 -5.36 3.48 11.31
CA LEU A 136 -6.71 2.94 11.18
C LEU A 136 -7.19 2.22 12.44
N GLU A 137 -6.33 2.10 13.46
CA GLU A 137 -6.74 1.54 14.74
C GLU A 137 -7.82 2.43 15.37
N SER A 138 -8.93 1.80 15.76
CA SER A 138 -10.04 2.46 16.42
C SER A 138 -10.57 1.58 17.54
N LYS A 139 -11.31 2.17 18.50
CA LYS A 139 -11.81 1.46 19.68
C LYS A 139 -12.67 0.22 19.37
N GLY A 140 -13.29 0.15 18.20
CA GLY A 140 -14.04 -1.02 17.73
C GLY A 140 -13.25 -1.95 16.80
N GLN A 141 -12.06 -1.55 16.35
CA GLN A 141 -11.23 -2.25 15.35
C GLN A 141 -11.93 -2.60 14.01
N ASP A 142 -13.18 -2.18 13.81
CA ASP A 142 -14.02 -2.53 12.66
C ASP A 142 -13.34 -2.27 11.29
N VAL A 143 -12.59 -1.18 11.18
CA VAL A 143 -11.94 -0.79 9.91
C VAL A 143 -10.86 -1.80 9.51
N LEU A 144 -9.94 -2.12 10.41
CA LEU A 144 -8.86 -3.07 10.14
C LEU A 144 -9.43 -4.46 9.86
N TYR A 145 -10.38 -4.94 10.67
CA TYR A 145 -11.02 -6.23 10.43
C TYR A 145 -11.69 -6.29 9.05
N THR A 146 -12.48 -5.27 8.69
CA THR A 146 -13.14 -5.20 7.37
C THR A 146 -12.11 -5.27 6.23
N LEU A 147 -11.01 -4.52 6.33
CA LEU A 147 -9.97 -4.49 5.30
C LEU A 147 -9.27 -5.85 5.15
N PHE A 148 -8.95 -6.51 6.26
CA PHE A 148 -8.30 -7.83 6.24
C PHE A 148 -9.25 -8.97 5.89
N GLU A 149 -10.56 -8.79 6.00
CA GLU A 149 -11.57 -9.73 5.51
C GLU A 149 -11.73 -9.69 3.98
N TRP A 150 -11.53 -8.53 3.35
CA TRP A 150 -11.77 -8.36 1.91
C TRP A 150 -11.01 -9.33 0.99
N PRO A 151 -9.74 -9.69 1.23
CA PRO A 151 -9.07 -10.73 0.44
C PRO A 151 -9.74 -12.11 0.54
N TRP A 152 -10.45 -12.39 1.62
CA TRP A 152 -11.10 -13.69 1.87
C TRP A 152 -12.55 -13.76 1.39
N LEU A 153 -13.09 -12.65 0.88
CA LEU A 153 -14.42 -12.66 0.28
C LEU A 153 -14.46 -13.62 -0.93
N PRO A 154 -15.57 -14.36 -1.15
CA PRO A 154 -15.72 -15.21 -2.31
C PRO A 154 -15.54 -14.43 -3.62
N GLY A 155 -14.59 -14.86 -4.46
CA GLY A 155 -14.29 -14.20 -5.73
C GLY A 155 -13.47 -12.91 -5.60
N SER A 156 -12.94 -12.59 -4.42
CA SER A 156 -12.09 -11.41 -4.23
C SER A 156 -10.88 -11.43 -5.15
N ARG A 157 -10.58 -10.27 -5.73
CA ARG A 157 -9.37 -10.00 -6.52
C ARG A 157 -8.41 -9.07 -5.79
N LEU A 158 -8.53 -8.96 -4.46
CA LEU A 158 -7.74 -8.05 -3.63
C LEU A 158 -6.47 -8.71 -3.09
N VAL A 159 -5.34 -8.03 -3.28
CA VAL A 159 -4.10 -8.23 -2.53
C VAL A 159 -3.90 -7.02 -1.64
N LEU A 160 -3.84 -7.24 -0.32
CA LEU A 160 -3.62 -6.19 0.68
C LEU A 160 -2.19 -6.25 1.19
N VAL A 161 -1.50 -5.10 1.22
CA VAL A 161 -0.23 -4.92 1.92
C VAL A 161 -0.43 -3.79 2.93
N GLY A 162 -0.15 -4.05 4.20
CA GLY A 162 -0.26 -3.08 5.28
C GLY A 162 0.87 -3.17 6.28
#